data_AF-A0AAV2T103-F1
#
_entry.id   AF-A0AAV2T103-F1
#
_cell.length_a   1.000
_cell.length_b   1.000
_cell.length_c   1.000
_cell.angle_alpha   90.00
_cell.angle_beta   90.00
_cell.angle_gamma   90.00
#
_symmetry.space_group_name_H-M   'P 1'
#
loop_
_entity.id
_entity.type
_entity.pdbx_description
1 polymer ?
#
loop_
_entity_poly.entity_id
_entity_poly.type
_entity_poly.pdbx_seq_one_letter_code
_entity_poly.pdbx_strand_id
1 'polypeptide(L)'
;MKTFDQNNPVDEYSKIYLDPISLPDTTNQSTMVNLNCDVVSRQRRSSLYRILQQWVQFADENKIMWWLSCGTLLGAVRDGNMIPYDSDMDISVLGSAEKKLRQLGTPRDQIKNGQFNLVLRIGSRCTTSRATRQDCYGRAVCAQTDICAFCGPVGRVFYEFGVYMDVFLLHLEIRFDDKQRPIAFGYLDEKRNRFGSDLDGLFPLKSCKFLGLDVPCPRDPATLLRPLYGKDFMKPPKRCNQVLRNWVESS
;
A
#
# COMPACT_ATOMS: atom_id res chain seq x y z
N MET A 1 -1.72 -10.50 -23.69
CA MET A 1 -1.60 -9.31 -22.83
C MET A 1 -2.86 -8.48 -23.06
N LYS A 2 -3.84 -8.49 -22.15
CA LYS A 2 -5.10 -7.77 -22.36
C LYS A 2 -4.83 -6.27 -22.27
N THR A 3 -5.13 -5.56 -23.35
CA THR A 3 -4.89 -4.14 -23.55
C THR A 3 -5.84 -3.29 -22.73
N PHE A 4 -5.29 -2.20 -22.21
CA PHE A 4 -5.93 -1.11 -21.50
C PHE A 4 -6.89 -0.34 -22.43
N ASP A 5 -8.19 -0.55 -22.26
CA ASP A 5 -9.25 0.47 -22.30
C ASP A 5 -10.54 -0.22 -21.83
N GLN A 6 -11.34 0.32 -20.90
CA GLN A 6 -12.33 1.31 -21.31
C GLN A 6 -12.84 2.24 -20.20
N ASN A 7 -12.33 2.23 -18.96
CA ASN A 7 -12.71 3.23 -17.94
C ASN A 7 -11.55 3.44 -16.96
N ASN A 8 -10.77 4.49 -17.20
CA ASN A 8 -9.46 4.78 -16.62
C ASN A 8 -9.48 4.88 -15.06
N PRO A 9 -9.06 3.83 -14.32
CA PRO A 9 -9.13 3.81 -12.84
C PRO A 9 -8.14 4.80 -12.19
N VAL A 10 -7.22 5.37 -12.98
CA VAL A 10 -6.19 6.30 -12.49
C VAL A 10 -6.78 7.69 -12.24
N ASP A 11 -7.87 8.08 -12.89
CA ASP A 11 -8.28 9.50 -12.93
C ASP A 11 -9.56 9.82 -12.14
N GLU A 12 -10.39 8.84 -11.83
CA GLU A 12 -11.64 9.05 -11.11
C GLU A 12 -11.51 8.59 -9.66
N TYR A 13 -11.70 9.52 -8.71
CA TYR A 13 -11.91 9.16 -7.32
C TYR A 13 -13.40 8.92 -7.06
N SER A 14 -13.72 7.90 -6.27
CA SER A 14 -15.10 7.50 -6.01
C SER A 14 -15.91 8.56 -5.30
N LYS A 15 -17.23 8.51 -5.52
CA LYS A 15 -18.23 9.34 -4.84
C LYS A 15 -18.17 9.24 -3.32
N ILE A 16 -17.59 8.17 -2.75
CA ILE A 16 -17.41 8.07 -1.30
C ILE A 16 -16.50 9.18 -0.73
N TYR A 17 -15.64 9.77 -1.57
CA TYR A 17 -14.76 10.87 -1.22
C TYR A 17 -15.37 12.23 -1.58
N LEU A 18 -16.62 12.30 -2.01
CA LEU A 18 -17.33 13.55 -2.21
C LEU A 18 -18.12 13.93 -0.95
N ASP A 19 -18.10 15.22 -0.63
CA ASP A 19 -19.00 15.80 0.36
C ASP A 19 -20.41 15.87 -0.23
N PRO A 20 -21.48 15.46 0.47
CA PRO A 20 -22.83 15.57 -0.04
C PRO A 20 -23.14 17.03 -0.38
N ILE A 21 -23.44 17.31 -1.65
CA ILE A 21 -23.79 18.67 -2.08
C ILE A 21 -25.15 19.02 -1.48
N SER A 22 -25.20 19.99 -0.56
CA SER A 22 -26.45 20.70 -0.25
C SER A 22 -26.73 21.66 -1.40
N LEU A 23 -27.31 21.18 -2.50
CA LEU A 23 -27.73 22.05 -3.60
C LEU A 23 -28.91 22.92 -3.12
N PRO A 24 -28.85 24.25 -3.25
CA PRO A 24 -30.05 25.07 -3.22
C PRO A 24 -30.92 24.69 -4.44
N ASP A 25 -32.23 24.49 -4.22
CA ASP A 25 -33.22 24.30 -5.27
C ASP A 25 -33.14 25.43 -6.30
N THR A 26 -32.41 25.22 -7.41
CA THR A 26 -32.62 25.99 -8.64
C THR A 26 -32.17 25.20 -9.85
N THR A 27 -33.11 25.06 -10.77
CA THR A 27 -33.02 24.55 -12.12
C THR A 27 -31.92 25.22 -12.94
N ASN A 28 -30.86 24.48 -13.29
CA ASN A 28 -30.25 24.52 -14.62
C ASN A 28 -29.19 23.41 -14.76
N GLN A 29 -29.61 22.30 -15.36
CA GLN A 29 -28.72 21.23 -15.83
C GLN A 29 -27.98 21.69 -17.09
N SER A 30 -26.88 22.43 -16.92
CA SER A 30 -25.86 22.54 -17.96
C SER A 30 -24.56 23.04 -17.36
N THR A 31 -23.49 22.28 -17.53
CA THR A 31 -22.11 22.45 -17.02
C THR A 31 -21.85 21.98 -15.58
N MET A 32 -21.84 20.66 -15.36
CA MET A 32 -21.01 20.09 -14.29
C MET A 32 -19.54 20.35 -14.64
N VAL A 33 -19.03 21.53 -14.32
CA VAL A 33 -17.59 21.79 -14.33
C VAL A 33 -16.99 20.85 -13.29
N ASN A 34 -16.11 19.95 -13.76
CA ASN A 34 -15.40 18.97 -12.94
C ASN A 34 -14.40 19.71 -12.02
N LEU A 35 -14.91 20.36 -10.97
CA LEU A 35 -14.17 21.18 -10.02
C LEU A 35 -13.57 20.28 -8.93
N ASN A 36 -12.57 19.49 -9.34
CA ASN A 36 -11.98 18.46 -8.49
C ASN A 36 -11.04 19.07 -7.44
N CYS A 37 -11.04 18.48 -6.25
CA CYS A 37 -10.03 18.75 -5.22
C CYS A 37 -8.66 18.24 -5.66
N ASP A 38 -7.60 18.76 -5.06
CA ASP A 38 -6.24 18.30 -5.34
C ASP A 38 -6.11 16.82 -4.99
N VAL A 39 -5.79 16.01 -5.99
CA VAL A 39 -5.48 14.58 -5.86
C VAL A 39 -4.02 14.35 -6.20
N VAL A 40 -3.51 13.18 -5.80
CA VAL A 40 -2.20 12.73 -6.27
C VAL A 40 -2.20 12.68 -7.80
N SER A 41 -1.14 13.25 -8.40
CA SER A 41 -1.11 13.50 -9.84
C SER A 41 -1.33 12.22 -10.66
N ARG A 42 -2.01 12.36 -11.80
CA ARG A 42 -2.23 11.28 -12.77
C ARG A 42 -0.93 10.56 -13.13
N GLN A 43 0.16 11.31 -13.30
CA GLN A 43 1.48 10.75 -13.59
C GLN A 43 1.94 9.83 -12.46
N ARG A 44 1.87 10.28 -11.20
CA ARG A 44 2.29 9.47 -10.05
C ARG A 44 1.41 8.23 -9.87
N ARG A 45 0.10 8.36 -10.02
CA ARG A 45 -0.85 7.24 -9.96
C ARG A 45 -0.61 6.24 -11.10
N SER A 46 -0.28 6.70 -12.30
CA SER A 46 0.12 5.85 -13.44
C SER A 46 1.42 5.09 -13.14
N SER A 47 2.41 5.75 -12.55
CA SER A 47 3.68 5.11 -12.15
C SER A 47 3.45 4.04 -11.07
N LEU A 48 2.60 4.30 -10.07
CA LEU A 48 2.23 3.31 -9.04
C LEU A 48 1.47 2.12 -9.63
N TYR A 49 0.54 2.39 -10.55
CA TYR A 49 -0.18 1.34 -11.25
C TYR A 49 0.78 0.42 -12.05
N ARG A 50 1.75 1.01 -12.76
CA ARG A 50 2.82 0.25 -13.44
C ARG A 50 3.65 -0.57 -12.44
N ILE A 51 4.02 0.00 -11.30
CA ILE A 51 4.74 -0.72 -10.24
C ILE A 51 3.95 -1.96 -9.79
N LEU A 52 2.64 -1.82 -9.54
CA LEU A 52 1.79 -2.92 -9.14
C LEU A 52 1.71 -4.03 -10.21
N GLN A 53 1.50 -3.67 -11.48
CA GLN A 53 1.46 -4.65 -12.57
C GLN A 53 2.75 -5.48 -12.66
N GLN A 54 3.88 -4.81 -12.48
CA GLN A 54 5.19 -5.44 -12.58
C GLN A 54 5.51 -6.28 -11.34
N TRP A 55 5.07 -5.83 -10.17
CA TRP A 55 5.11 -6.66 -8.96
C TRP A 55 4.25 -7.93 -9.11
N VAL A 56 3.04 -7.83 -9.66
CA VAL A 56 2.16 -9.00 -9.90
C VAL A 56 2.90 -10.05 -10.72
N GLN A 57 3.54 -9.63 -11.83
CA GLN A 57 4.34 -10.52 -12.67
C GLN A 57 5.54 -11.10 -11.89
N PHE A 58 6.32 -10.24 -11.24
CA PHE A 58 7.49 -10.66 -10.44
C PHE A 58 7.12 -11.68 -9.36
N ALA A 59 6.01 -11.46 -8.65
CA ALA A 59 5.56 -12.32 -7.58
C ALA A 59 5.07 -13.68 -8.09
N ASP A 60 4.37 -13.71 -9.23
CA ASP A 60 3.94 -14.98 -9.85
C ASP A 60 5.14 -15.79 -10.37
N GLU A 61 6.06 -15.16 -11.09
CA GLU A 61 7.28 -15.82 -11.60
C GLU A 61 8.11 -16.43 -10.47
N ASN A 62 8.21 -15.71 -9.35
CA ASN A 62 9.03 -16.12 -8.20
C ASN A 62 8.25 -16.91 -7.14
N LYS A 63 6.95 -17.17 -7.34
CA LYS A 63 6.07 -17.88 -6.40
C LYS A 63 6.10 -17.26 -5.00
N ILE A 64 5.93 -15.94 -4.96
CA ILE A 64 5.89 -15.14 -3.73
C ILE A 64 4.42 -14.92 -3.36
N MET A 65 4.01 -15.38 -2.18
CA MET A 65 2.69 -15.07 -1.64
C MET A 65 2.68 -13.65 -1.09
N TRP A 66 1.71 -12.85 -1.53
CA TRP A 66 1.55 -11.46 -1.15
C TRP A 66 0.07 -11.07 -1.12
N TRP A 67 -0.26 -9.92 -0.54
CA TRP A 67 -1.59 -9.31 -0.57
C TRP A 67 -1.51 -7.79 -0.41
N LEU A 68 -2.56 -7.07 -0.79
CA LEU A 68 -2.67 -5.63 -0.54
C LEU A 68 -2.64 -5.33 0.96
N SER A 69 -2.00 -4.24 1.37
CA SER A 69 -1.88 -3.84 2.77
C SER A 69 -2.22 -2.36 2.98
N CYS A 70 -2.30 -1.93 4.25
CA CYS A 70 -2.44 -0.53 4.67
C CYS A 70 -3.45 0.30 3.83
N GLY A 71 -3.03 1.47 3.32
CA GLY A 71 -3.87 2.41 2.58
C GLY A 71 -4.32 1.85 1.24
N THR A 72 -3.51 0.96 0.65
CA THR A 72 -3.82 0.28 -0.61
C THR A 72 -4.94 -0.74 -0.44
N LEU A 73 -4.89 -1.58 0.60
CA LEU A 73 -6.00 -2.48 0.96
C LEU A 73 -7.26 -1.69 1.31
N LEU A 74 -7.09 -0.58 2.04
CA LEU A 74 -8.19 0.29 2.43
C LEU A 74 -8.91 0.89 1.22
N GLY A 75 -8.16 1.39 0.23
CA GLY A 75 -8.71 1.86 -1.04
C GLY A 75 -9.42 0.74 -1.79
N ALA A 76 -8.80 -0.43 -1.90
CA ALA A 76 -9.40 -1.59 -2.56
C ALA A 76 -10.77 -1.99 -1.98
N VAL A 77 -10.92 -1.98 -0.65
CA VAL A 77 -12.20 -2.37 -0.02
C VAL A 77 -13.25 -1.27 -0.03
N ARG A 78 -12.83 -0.01 -0.10
CA ARG A 78 -13.74 1.14 -0.11
C ARG A 78 -14.40 1.33 -1.46
N ASP A 79 -13.61 1.32 -2.53
CA ASP A 79 -14.11 1.60 -3.88
C ASP A 79 -13.30 0.91 -4.99
N GLY A 80 -12.36 0.02 -4.66
CA GLY A 80 -11.51 -0.64 -5.64
C GLY A 80 -10.43 0.27 -6.25
N ASN A 81 -10.17 1.44 -5.65
CA ASN A 81 -9.24 2.43 -6.17
C ASN A 81 -8.24 2.90 -5.11
N MET A 82 -7.18 3.58 -5.54
CA MET A 82 -6.29 4.32 -4.66
C MET A 82 -7.03 5.46 -3.97
N ILE A 83 -6.78 5.64 -2.68
CA ILE A 83 -7.26 6.79 -1.92
C ILE A 83 -6.73 8.08 -2.60
N PRO A 84 -7.56 9.13 -2.78
CA PRO A 84 -7.24 10.21 -3.72
C PRO A 84 -6.02 11.05 -3.34
N TYR A 85 -5.78 11.19 -2.05
CA TYR A 85 -4.68 11.93 -1.45
C TYR A 85 -3.54 11.01 -0.97
N ASP A 86 -3.53 9.74 -1.39
CA ASP A 86 -2.52 8.76 -1.02
C ASP A 86 -1.47 8.60 -2.12
N SER A 87 -0.20 8.62 -1.71
CA SER A 87 0.93 8.93 -2.60
C SER A 87 1.84 7.75 -2.89
N ASP A 88 1.62 6.62 -2.25
CA ASP A 88 2.35 5.38 -2.40
C ASP A 88 1.37 4.19 -2.46
N MET A 89 1.93 2.99 -2.52
CA MET A 89 1.17 1.76 -2.34
C MET A 89 1.86 0.88 -1.32
N ASP A 90 1.09 0.02 -0.64
CA ASP A 90 1.59 -0.92 0.34
C ASP A 90 1.12 -2.33 -0.02
N ILE A 91 2.04 -3.28 0.05
CA ILE A 91 1.75 -4.71 0.00
C ILE A 91 2.41 -5.41 1.19
N SER A 92 1.87 -6.57 1.54
CA SER A 92 2.48 -7.46 2.51
C SER A 92 2.87 -8.77 1.84
N VAL A 93 3.97 -9.37 2.30
CA VAL A 93 4.46 -10.68 1.88
C VAL A 93 4.65 -11.56 3.12
N LEU A 94 4.47 -12.87 2.94
CA LEU A 94 4.71 -13.81 4.03
C LEU A 94 6.20 -13.80 4.42
N GLY A 95 6.50 -13.80 5.71
CA GLY A 95 7.86 -13.73 6.26
C GLY A 95 8.80 -14.81 5.73
N SER A 96 8.27 -15.98 5.36
CA SER A 96 9.03 -17.06 4.73
C SER A 96 9.66 -16.67 3.39
N ALA A 97 9.13 -15.63 2.72
CA ALA A 97 9.67 -15.11 1.46
C ALA A 97 10.87 -14.17 1.65
N GLU A 98 11.20 -13.72 2.87
CA GLU A 98 12.23 -12.69 3.09
C GLU A 98 13.59 -13.10 2.50
N LYS A 99 14.04 -14.33 2.74
CA LYS A 99 15.31 -14.83 2.21
C LYS A 99 15.34 -14.77 0.68
N LYS A 100 14.25 -15.16 0.02
CA LYS A 100 14.10 -15.12 -1.44
C LYS A 100 14.09 -13.67 -1.93
N LEU A 101 13.36 -12.77 -1.28
CA LEU A 101 13.35 -11.34 -1.63
C LEU A 101 14.75 -10.72 -1.57
N ARG A 102 15.54 -11.06 -0.54
CA ARG A 102 16.92 -10.58 -0.43
C ARG A 102 17.83 -11.11 -1.54
N GLN A 103 17.59 -12.32 -2.04
CA GLN A 103 18.33 -12.89 -3.18
C GLN A 103 17.94 -12.25 -4.51
N LEU A 104 16.67 -11.90 -4.67
CA LEU A 104 16.11 -11.29 -5.88
C LEU A 104 16.21 -9.75 -5.90
N GLY A 105 16.62 -9.14 -4.79
CA GLY A 105 16.71 -7.70 -4.64
C GLY A 105 17.71 -7.08 -5.61
N THR A 106 17.36 -5.93 -6.16
CA THR A 106 18.24 -5.10 -6.98
C THR A 106 19.38 -4.56 -6.11
N PRO A 107 20.64 -4.93 -6.39
CA PRO A 107 21.80 -4.31 -5.75
C PRO A 107 21.81 -2.79 -5.98
N ARG A 108 22.25 -2.01 -5.00
CA ARG A 108 22.17 -0.53 -5.09
C ARG A 108 22.97 0.03 -6.27
N ASP A 109 24.13 -0.54 -6.54
CA ASP A 109 25.00 -0.24 -7.68
C ASP A 109 24.41 -0.63 -9.04
N GLN A 110 23.30 -1.37 -9.05
CA GLN A 110 22.59 -1.79 -10.26
C GLN A 110 21.21 -1.13 -10.41
N ILE A 111 20.85 -0.20 -9.53
CA ILE A 111 19.60 0.56 -9.63
C ILE A 111 19.59 1.35 -10.95
N LYS A 112 18.49 1.21 -11.71
CA LYS A 112 18.31 1.90 -13.00
C LYS A 112 16.96 2.57 -13.08
N ASN A 113 16.97 3.87 -13.40
CA ASN A 113 15.75 4.62 -13.66
C ASN A 113 15.01 4.04 -14.88
N GLY A 114 13.70 3.91 -14.79
CA GLY A 114 12.85 3.30 -15.83
C GLY A 114 12.83 1.76 -15.83
N GLN A 115 13.50 1.10 -14.89
CA GLN A 115 13.52 -0.37 -14.75
C GLN A 115 12.89 -0.83 -13.44
N PHE A 116 12.58 -2.13 -13.33
CA PHE A 116 12.13 -2.72 -12.07
C PHE A 116 13.27 -2.69 -11.05
N ASN A 117 13.10 -1.97 -9.95
CA ASN A 117 14.04 -2.00 -8.83
C ASN A 117 13.32 -2.48 -7.58
N LEU A 118 13.76 -3.61 -7.01
CA LEU A 118 13.37 -4.07 -5.68
C LEU A 118 14.52 -3.83 -4.72
N VAL A 119 14.48 -2.74 -3.96
CA VAL A 119 15.52 -2.42 -2.98
C VAL A 119 15.07 -2.86 -1.59
N LEU A 120 15.91 -3.61 -0.88
CA LEU A 120 15.61 -4.11 0.46
C LEU A 120 16.39 -3.32 1.51
N ARG A 121 15.81 -3.13 2.71
CA ARG A 121 16.57 -2.58 3.85
C ARG A 121 17.76 -3.47 4.20
N ILE A 122 18.78 -2.88 4.80
CA ILE A 122 19.92 -3.62 5.36
C ILE A 122 19.50 -4.20 6.71
N GLY A 123 19.73 -5.50 6.90
CA GLY A 123 19.45 -6.15 8.17
C GLY A 123 17.98 -6.09 8.60
N SER A 124 17.77 -6.08 9.91
CA SER A 124 16.46 -5.94 10.54
C SER A 124 15.95 -4.50 10.47
N ARG A 125 14.68 -4.30 10.85
CA ARG A 125 14.10 -2.96 11.00
C ARG A 125 14.93 -2.13 11.97
N CYS A 126 15.05 -0.82 11.71
CA CYS A 126 15.71 0.09 12.63
C CYS A 126 15.02 0.15 13.98
N THR A 127 15.82 0.17 15.05
CA THR A 127 15.35 0.35 16.43
C THR A 127 15.37 1.81 16.88
N THR A 128 16.15 2.66 16.21
CA THR A 128 16.30 4.09 16.55
C THR A 128 16.26 4.96 15.29
N SER A 129 15.93 6.25 15.45
CA SER A 129 15.91 7.20 14.34
C SER A 129 17.30 7.39 13.70
N ARG A 130 18.37 7.24 14.48
CA ARG A 130 19.78 7.35 14.07
C ARG A 130 20.39 6.05 13.52
N ALA A 131 19.62 4.97 13.42
CA ALA A 131 20.12 3.72 12.88
C ALA A 131 20.64 3.90 11.44
N THR A 132 21.73 3.21 11.13
CA THR A 132 22.36 3.27 9.81
C THR A 132 21.46 2.67 8.74
N ARG A 133 21.26 3.43 7.66
CA ARG A 133 20.58 3.05 6.42
C ARG A 133 21.57 3.14 5.27
N GLN A 134 21.16 2.71 4.08
CA GLN A 134 21.89 3.00 2.84
C GLN A 134 21.03 3.81 1.91
N ASP A 135 21.60 4.88 1.38
CA ASP A 135 21.02 5.62 0.26
C ASP A 135 21.11 4.81 -1.04
N CYS A 136 20.56 5.34 -2.15
CA CYS A 136 20.52 4.62 -3.42
C CYS A 136 21.91 4.40 -4.05
N TYR A 137 22.93 5.10 -3.55
CA TYR A 137 24.32 4.93 -3.97
C TYR A 137 25.10 3.98 -3.05
N GLY A 138 24.43 3.37 -2.07
CA GLY A 138 25.04 2.46 -1.09
C GLY A 138 25.81 3.16 0.03
N ARG A 139 25.69 4.48 0.17
CA ARG A 139 26.37 5.23 1.23
C ARG A 139 25.59 5.11 2.53
N ALA A 140 26.31 4.93 3.63
CA ALA A 140 25.73 4.87 4.96
C ALA A 140 25.16 6.24 5.38
N VAL A 141 23.89 6.28 5.77
CA VAL A 141 23.20 7.50 6.21
C VAL A 141 22.37 7.26 7.48
N CYS A 142 22.19 8.28 8.31
CA CYS A 142 21.46 8.19 9.59
C CYS A 142 20.04 8.77 9.54
N ALA A 143 19.56 9.16 8.35
CA ALA A 143 18.22 9.67 8.09
C ALA A 143 17.73 9.18 6.72
N GLN A 144 16.44 9.38 6.41
CA GLN A 144 15.88 9.07 5.09
C GLN A 144 16.24 10.17 4.09
N THR A 145 17.45 10.09 3.54
CA THR A 145 17.98 11.06 2.58
C THR A 145 17.43 10.87 1.17
N ASP A 146 17.00 9.66 0.83
CA ASP A 146 16.36 9.33 -0.45
C ASP A 146 15.40 8.14 -0.29
N ILE A 147 14.88 7.64 -1.42
CA ILE A 147 13.91 6.53 -1.42
C ILE A 147 14.50 5.18 -0.98
N CYS A 148 15.82 4.99 -1.03
CA CYS A 148 16.48 3.75 -0.64
C CYS A 148 16.92 3.77 0.83
N ALA A 149 17.08 4.97 1.41
CA ALA A 149 17.40 5.19 2.81
C ALA A 149 16.18 5.02 3.73
N PHE A 150 15.61 3.82 3.81
CA PHE A 150 14.47 3.52 4.69
C PHE A 150 14.82 2.53 5.81
N CYS A 151 14.10 2.65 6.92
CA CYS A 151 14.25 1.80 8.11
C CYS A 151 13.25 0.64 8.18
N GLY A 152 12.09 0.88 7.60
CA GLY A 152 10.93 0.02 7.41
C GLY A 152 10.20 0.66 6.22
N PRO A 153 9.66 -0.12 5.28
CA PRO A 153 9.34 -1.56 5.35
C PRO A 153 10.54 -2.50 5.03
N VAL A 154 10.34 -3.79 4.68
CA VAL A 154 11.45 -4.68 4.30
C VAL A 154 12.04 -4.30 2.95
N GLY A 155 11.22 -3.78 2.04
CA GLY A 155 11.66 -3.35 0.73
C GLY A 155 10.76 -2.32 0.08
N ARG A 156 11.28 -1.68 -0.96
CA ARG A 156 10.56 -0.77 -1.85
C ARG A 156 10.72 -1.23 -3.28
N VAL A 157 9.62 -1.20 -4.01
CA VAL A 157 9.60 -1.41 -5.46
C VAL A 157 9.40 -0.06 -6.15
N PHE A 158 10.27 0.29 -7.09
CA PHE A 158 10.14 1.53 -7.85
C PHE A 158 10.77 1.43 -9.24
N TYR A 159 10.28 2.29 -10.14
CA TYR A 159 10.85 2.50 -11.48
C TYR A 159 11.53 3.85 -11.60
N GLU A 160 10.95 4.86 -10.96
CA GLU A 160 11.42 6.24 -11.00
C GLU A 160 11.70 6.71 -9.58
N PHE A 161 12.72 7.56 -9.43
CA PHE A 161 13.01 8.13 -8.12
C PHE A 161 11.82 8.96 -7.62
N GLY A 162 11.41 8.71 -6.38
CA GLY A 162 10.33 9.43 -5.71
C GLY A 162 8.96 8.76 -5.73
N VAL A 163 8.73 7.72 -6.54
CA VAL A 163 7.47 6.95 -6.58
C VAL A 163 7.76 5.48 -6.26
N TYR A 164 7.19 4.95 -5.19
CA TYR A 164 7.49 3.60 -4.72
C TYR A 164 6.26 2.90 -4.15
N MET A 165 6.34 1.57 -4.12
CA MET A 165 5.44 0.70 -3.37
C MET A 165 6.23 0.04 -2.23
N ASP A 166 5.73 0.18 -1.01
CA ASP A 166 6.29 -0.40 0.20
C ASP A 166 5.92 -1.89 0.32
N VAL A 167 6.89 -2.73 0.71
CA VAL A 167 6.75 -4.18 0.88
C VAL A 167 6.98 -4.55 2.34
N PHE A 168 5.93 -4.88 3.08
CA PHE A 168 5.98 -5.25 4.51
C PHE A 168 6.04 -6.77 4.70
N LEU A 169 6.72 -7.23 5.75
CA LEU A 169 6.66 -8.63 6.17
C LEU A 169 5.49 -8.89 7.12
N LEU A 170 4.89 -10.06 6.99
CA LEU A 170 4.03 -10.65 8.02
C LEU A 170 4.57 -12.05 8.38
N HIS A 171 5.04 -12.22 9.61
CA HIS A 171 5.57 -13.49 10.10
C HIS A 171 4.47 -14.30 10.79
N LEU A 172 4.36 -15.59 10.50
CA LEU A 172 3.54 -16.51 11.29
C LEU A 172 4.35 -16.94 12.51
N GLU A 173 3.75 -16.85 13.69
CA GLU A 173 4.47 -17.07 14.95
C GLU A 173 3.60 -17.85 15.94
N ILE A 174 4.25 -18.77 16.66
CA ILE A 174 3.70 -19.40 17.86
C ILE A 174 4.26 -18.63 19.06
N ARG A 175 3.38 -18.19 19.96
CA ARG A 175 3.77 -17.55 21.22
C ARG A 175 3.79 -18.58 22.33
N PHE A 176 4.77 -18.45 23.21
CA PHE A 176 4.98 -19.34 24.35
C PHE A 176 4.86 -18.56 25.66
N ASP A 177 4.44 -19.22 26.73
CA ASP A 177 4.54 -18.69 28.09
C ASP A 177 5.96 -18.89 28.69
N ASP A 178 6.17 -18.41 29.93
CA ASP A 178 7.45 -18.54 30.63
C ASP A 178 7.90 -19.99 30.86
N LYS A 179 6.99 -20.96 30.72
CA LYS A 179 7.25 -22.40 30.84
C LYS A 179 7.44 -23.08 29.48
N GLN A 180 7.63 -22.31 28.41
CA GLN A 180 7.80 -22.80 27.03
C GLN A 180 6.59 -23.60 26.50
N ARG A 181 5.37 -23.29 26.98
CA ARG A 181 4.14 -23.90 26.48
C ARG A 181 3.51 -22.99 25.43
N PRO A 182 3.07 -23.51 24.27
CA PRO A 182 2.44 -22.69 23.24
C PRO A 182 1.08 -22.18 23.75
N ILE A 183 0.89 -20.85 23.71
CA ILE A 183 -0.32 -20.17 24.18
C ILE A 183 -1.11 -19.49 23.07
N ALA A 184 -0.49 -19.21 21.92
CA ALA A 184 -1.18 -18.64 20.77
C ALA A 184 -0.46 -18.99 19.47
N PHE A 185 -1.23 -19.12 18.39
CA PHE A 185 -0.72 -19.14 17.03
C PHE A 185 -1.34 -17.97 16.27
N GLY A 186 -0.52 -17.24 15.52
CA GLY A 186 -0.96 -16.01 14.89
C GLY A 186 0.12 -15.42 14.00
N TYR A 187 0.13 -14.10 13.92
CA TYR A 187 1.05 -13.37 13.06
C TYR A 187 1.59 -12.09 13.69
N LEU A 188 2.80 -11.72 13.31
CA LEU A 188 3.41 -10.42 13.56
C LEU A 188 3.47 -9.64 12.25
N ASP A 189 2.62 -8.63 12.14
CA ASP A 189 2.63 -7.69 11.02
C ASP A 189 3.67 -6.59 11.29
N GLU A 190 4.65 -6.48 10.38
CA GLU A 190 5.70 -5.48 10.47
C GLU A 190 5.13 -4.06 10.56
N LYS A 191 4.07 -3.71 9.80
CA LYS A 191 3.52 -2.35 9.84
C LYS A 191 3.07 -1.97 11.25
N ARG A 192 2.34 -2.88 11.90
CA ARG A 192 1.75 -2.66 13.21
C ARG A 192 2.73 -2.89 14.37
N ASN A 193 3.71 -3.78 14.17
CA ASN A 193 4.58 -4.30 15.21
C ASN A 193 3.78 -4.83 16.43
N ARG A 194 2.65 -5.50 16.16
CA ARG A 194 1.79 -6.13 17.16
C ARG A 194 1.30 -7.47 16.65
N PHE A 195 1.08 -8.40 17.57
CA PHE A 195 0.57 -9.72 17.25
C PHE A 195 -0.94 -9.70 17.00
N GLY A 196 -1.34 -10.39 15.94
CA GLY A 196 -2.73 -10.76 15.66
C GLY A 196 -2.91 -12.27 15.73
N SER A 197 -4.05 -12.72 16.24
CA SER A 197 -4.39 -14.14 16.34
C SER A 197 -5.40 -14.60 15.30
N ASP A 198 -6.00 -13.67 14.55
CA ASP A 198 -7.07 -13.96 13.59
C ASP A 198 -6.49 -14.39 12.23
N LEU A 199 -5.99 -15.63 12.18
CA LEU A 199 -5.48 -16.22 10.94
C LEU A 199 -6.58 -16.57 9.97
N ASP A 200 -7.80 -16.82 10.46
CA ASP A 200 -8.96 -17.08 9.61
C ASP A 200 -9.40 -15.84 8.85
N GLY A 201 -9.32 -14.66 9.45
CA GLY A 201 -9.52 -13.41 8.73
C GLY A 201 -8.43 -13.13 7.68
N LEU A 202 -7.23 -13.68 7.85
CA LEU A 202 -6.14 -13.51 6.89
C LEU A 202 -6.21 -14.52 5.74
N PHE A 203 -6.34 -15.81 6.03
CA PHE A 203 -6.16 -16.90 5.07
C PHE A 203 -7.40 -17.81 4.92
N PRO A 204 -7.60 -18.45 3.73
CA PRO A 204 -6.84 -18.23 2.53
C PRO A 204 -7.16 -16.84 1.97
N LEU A 205 -6.18 -16.31 1.24
CA LEU A 205 -6.36 -15.05 0.53
C LEU A 205 -7.53 -15.19 -0.47
N LYS A 206 -8.23 -14.09 -0.70
CA LYS A 206 -9.23 -13.97 -1.75
C LYS A 206 -8.72 -13.05 -2.85
N SER A 207 -9.36 -13.12 -4.01
CA SER A 207 -9.17 -12.11 -5.05
C SER A 207 -10.03 -10.88 -4.74
N CYS A 208 -9.46 -9.68 -4.90
CA CYS A 208 -10.13 -8.40 -4.83
C CYS A 208 -9.82 -7.57 -6.07
N LYS A 209 -10.74 -6.69 -6.46
CA LYS A 209 -10.53 -5.71 -7.53
C LYS A 209 -9.81 -4.49 -6.98
N PHE A 210 -8.67 -4.16 -7.57
CA PHE A 210 -7.95 -2.92 -7.27
C PHE A 210 -7.32 -2.35 -8.54
N LEU A 211 -7.67 -1.11 -8.88
CA LEU A 211 -7.25 -0.46 -10.14
C LEU A 211 -7.56 -1.32 -11.37
N GLY A 212 -8.69 -2.03 -11.35
CA GLY A 212 -9.12 -2.95 -12.40
C GLY A 212 -8.41 -4.31 -12.43
N LEU A 213 -7.37 -4.52 -11.62
CA LEU A 213 -6.66 -5.79 -11.50
C LEU A 213 -7.35 -6.73 -10.49
N ASP A 214 -7.27 -8.02 -10.76
CA ASP A 214 -7.55 -9.08 -9.77
C ASP A 214 -6.28 -9.35 -8.97
N VAL A 215 -6.24 -8.93 -7.71
CA VAL A 215 -5.07 -9.05 -6.83
C VAL A 215 -5.43 -9.74 -5.51
N PRO A 216 -4.46 -10.34 -4.82
CA PRO A 216 -4.71 -11.00 -3.54
C PRO A 216 -5.03 -10.00 -2.42
N CYS A 217 -6.06 -10.32 -1.62
CA CYS A 217 -6.45 -9.64 -0.40
C CYS A 217 -6.64 -10.67 0.74
N PRO A 218 -6.55 -10.26 2.02
CA PRO A 218 -6.98 -11.09 3.15
C PRO A 218 -8.43 -11.58 2.99
N ARG A 219 -8.77 -12.76 3.56
CA ARG A 219 -10.15 -13.30 3.56
C ARG A 219 -11.16 -12.26 4.06
N ASP A 220 -10.88 -11.68 5.22
CA ASP A 220 -11.53 -10.51 5.79
C ASP A 220 -10.51 -9.36 5.93
N PRO A 221 -10.53 -8.36 5.04
CA PRO A 221 -9.68 -7.18 5.14
C PRO A 221 -9.79 -6.44 6.48
N ALA A 222 -10.94 -6.54 7.18
CA ALA A 222 -11.13 -5.88 8.46
C ALA A 222 -10.16 -6.38 9.55
N THR A 223 -9.65 -7.62 9.41
CA THR A 223 -8.63 -8.21 10.29
C THR A 223 -7.34 -7.38 10.33
N LEU A 224 -6.95 -6.80 9.18
CA LEU A 224 -5.78 -5.93 9.10
C LEU A 224 -6.15 -4.44 9.20
N LEU A 225 -7.32 -4.03 8.70
CA LEU A 225 -7.70 -2.62 8.63
C LEU A 225 -8.23 -2.05 9.95
N ARG A 226 -9.08 -2.78 10.70
CA ARG A 226 -9.65 -2.27 11.97
C ARG A 226 -8.56 -1.87 12.97
N PRO A 227 -7.48 -2.64 13.15
CA PRO A 227 -6.46 -2.26 14.13
C PRO A 227 -5.54 -1.13 13.69
N LEU A 228 -5.52 -0.79 12.39
CA LEU A 228 -4.73 0.31 11.83
C LEU A 228 -5.54 1.61 11.74
N TYR A 229 -6.81 1.53 11.34
CA TYR A 229 -7.65 2.67 10.98
C TYR A 229 -8.90 2.84 11.87
N GLY A 230 -9.10 1.96 12.85
CA GLY A 230 -10.26 1.97 13.75
C GLY A 230 -11.49 1.26 13.19
N LYS A 231 -12.55 1.17 13.98
CA LYS A 231 -13.80 0.45 13.63
C LYS A 231 -14.54 1.07 12.44
N ASP A 232 -14.42 2.38 12.26
CA ASP A 232 -15.08 3.16 11.22
C ASP A 232 -14.20 3.31 9.96
N PHE A 233 -13.21 2.44 9.75
CA PHE A 233 -12.26 2.55 8.63
C PHE A 233 -12.93 2.63 7.25
N MET A 234 -14.17 2.17 7.08
CA MET A 234 -14.90 2.32 5.82
C MET A 234 -15.29 3.78 5.51
N LYS A 235 -15.36 4.65 6.51
CA LYS A 235 -15.62 6.08 6.35
C LYS A 235 -14.31 6.81 6.03
N PRO A 236 -14.22 7.54 4.90
CA PRO A 236 -13.08 8.41 4.64
C PRO A 236 -12.95 9.46 5.76
N PRO A 237 -11.74 9.74 6.26
CA PRO A 237 -11.54 10.85 7.20
C PRO A 237 -11.73 12.20 6.52
N LYS A 238 -11.47 12.29 5.21
CA LYS A 238 -11.60 13.52 4.42
C LYS A 238 -12.49 13.30 3.20
N ARG A 239 -13.32 14.30 2.90
CA ARG A 239 -14.14 14.38 1.70
C ARG A 239 -13.83 15.66 0.94
N CYS A 240 -13.96 15.62 -0.37
CA CYS A 240 -13.77 16.74 -1.25
C CYS A 240 -15.04 17.60 -1.24
N ASN A 241 -14.93 18.83 -0.72
CA ASN A 241 -15.95 19.84 -0.91
C ASN A 241 -15.80 20.41 -2.33
N GLN A 242 -16.73 20.06 -3.21
CA GLN A 242 -16.65 20.41 -4.63
C GLN A 242 -16.87 21.90 -4.90
N VAL A 243 -17.50 22.63 -3.95
CA VAL A 243 -17.74 24.08 -4.06
C VAL A 243 -16.48 24.85 -3.67
N LEU A 244 -15.88 24.48 -2.55
CA LEU A 244 -14.68 25.14 -2.00
C LEU A 244 -13.37 24.59 -2.59
N ARG A 245 -13.43 23.46 -3.31
CA ARG A 245 -12.30 22.75 -3.94
C ARG A 245 -11.21 22.35 -2.94
N ASN A 246 -11.61 21.97 -1.73
CA ASN A 246 -10.70 21.55 -0.69
C ASN A 246 -11.17 20.27 0.02
N TRP A 247 -10.22 19.60 0.66
CA TRP A 247 -10.51 18.44 1.51
C TRP A 247 -10.97 18.92 2.89
N VAL A 248 -12.18 18.53 3.28
CA VAL A 248 -12.77 18.79 4.59
C VAL A 248 -12.81 17.51 5.41
N GLU A 249 -12.61 17.62 6.72
CA GLU A 249 -12.76 16.48 7.63
C GLU A 249 -14.22 16.00 7.61
N SER A 250 -14.40 14.68 7.60
CA SER A 250 -15.73 14.06 7.63
C SER A 250 -16.29 14.15 9.05
N SER A 251 -17.56 14.54 9.15
CA SER A 251 -18.33 14.54 10.39
C SER A 251 -18.77 13.14 10.82
#